data_AF-A0A3D2VDW9-F1
#
_entry.id   AF-A0A3D2VDW9-F1
#
_cell.length_a   1.000
_cell.length_b   1.000
_cell.length_c   1.000
_cell.angle_alpha   90.00
_cell.angle_beta   90.00
_cell.angle_gamma   90.00
#
_symmetry.space_group_name_H-M   'P 1'
#
loop_
_entity.id
_entity.type
_entity.pdbx_description
1 polymer ?
#
loop_
_entity_poly.entity_id
_entity_poly.type
_entity_poly.pdbx_seq_one_letter_code
_entity_poly.pdbx_strand_id
1 'polypeptide(L)'
;MFGRRRGVQTSRERGDHLTKSTDISPQALLDATRVFEERIPFNRVLGLRIERLGESDVVVRFDMRDELIGNFTRGNLHGGVISSVLDVVGGLVAFIALLKREGVQSLEDEADKFSRLGTIDLRVD
;
A
#
# COMPACT_ATOMS: atom_id res chain seq x y z
N MET A 1 45.78 42.66 31.30
CA MET A 1 45.98 41.85 30.06
C MET A 1 45.37 40.47 30.32
N PHE A 2 44.41 40.04 29.50
CA PHE A 2 43.76 38.71 29.45
C PHE A 2 43.02 38.22 30.73
N GLY A 3 41.69 38.11 30.82
CA GLY A 3 40.68 37.88 29.78
C GLY A 3 40.56 36.39 29.45
N ARG A 4 39.95 35.57 30.33
CA ARG A 4 39.42 34.24 29.96
C ARG A 4 37.90 34.24 30.10
N ARG A 5 37.25 34.17 28.93
CA ARG A 5 35.80 34.19 28.73
C ARG A 5 35.19 32.88 29.26
N ARG A 6 34.08 32.99 30.01
CA ARG A 6 33.17 31.86 30.26
C ARG A 6 32.49 31.51 28.93
N GLY A 7 32.65 30.27 28.49
CA GLY A 7 32.01 29.74 27.30
C GLY A 7 30.50 29.64 27.50
N VAL A 8 29.76 30.31 26.63
CA VAL A 8 28.36 29.99 26.31
C VAL A 8 28.37 29.23 25.00
N GLN A 9 27.93 27.98 25.05
CA GLN A 9 27.41 27.16 23.96
C GLN A 9 26.51 26.13 24.66
N THR A 10 25.23 26.42 24.89
CA THR A 10 24.11 26.14 23.98
C THR A 10 24.39 24.97 23.03
N SER A 11 23.79 23.81 23.32
CA SER A 11 23.19 22.91 22.32
C SER A 11 22.34 21.88 23.03
N ARG A 12 21.03 22.12 22.93
CA ARG A 12 19.91 21.20 23.13
C ARG A 12 20.30 19.73 22.99
N GLU A 13 20.24 18.99 24.10
CA GLU A 13 19.86 17.57 24.04
C GLU A 13 18.38 17.53 23.62
N ARG A 14 18.13 17.71 22.32
CA ARG A 14 16.91 17.16 21.72
C ARG A 14 17.18 15.69 21.60
N GLY A 15 16.49 14.92 22.46
CA GLY A 15 16.45 13.48 22.38
C GLY A 15 16.36 13.08 20.93
N ASP A 16 17.32 12.27 20.53
CA ASP A 16 17.34 11.53 19.29
C ASP A 16 16.05 10.68 19.32
N HIS A 17 14.96 11.23 18.80
CA HIS A 17 13.85 10.41 18.34
C HIS A 17 14.47 9.63 17.19
N LEU A 18 15.03 8.46 17.55
CA LEU A 18 15.41 7.42 16.63
C LEU A 18 14.29 7.37 15.59
N THR A 19 14.59 7.88 14.40
CA THR A 19 13.85 7.58 13.19
C THR A 19 14.00 6.08 13.04
N LYS A 20 13.07 5.33 13.63
CA LYS A 20 12.97 3.88 13.49
C LYS A 20 12.90 3.67 11.98
N SER A 21 13.96 3.11 11.37
CA SER A 21 14.00 2.86 9.93
C SER A 21 12.70 2.16 9.55
N THR A 22 11.88 2.89 8.80
CA THR A 22 10.42 2.71 8.72
C THR A 22 10.10 1.83 7.53
N ASP A 23 10.92 0.80 7.30
CA ASP A 23 10.78 -0.08 6.15
C ASP A 23 9.69 -1.10 6.43
N ILE A 24 8.83 -1.31 5.44
CA ILE A 24 7.75 -2.31 5.55
C ILE A 24 8.36 -3.70 5.62
N SER A 25 7.87 -4.52 6.55
CA SER A 25 8.30 -5.92 6.67
C SER A 25 8.07 -6.69 5.35
N PRO A 26 9.07 -7.45 4.85
CA PRO A 26 8.89 -8.31 3.69
C PRO A 26 7.75 -9.32 3.86
N GLN A 27 7.53 -9.82 5.08
CA GLN A 27 6.44 -10.73 5.36
C GLN A 27 5.08 -10.04 5.23
N ALA A 28 4.95 -8.81 5.74
CA ALA A 28 3.72 -8.04 5.61
C ALA A 28 3.38 -7.72 4.14
N LEU A 29 4.40 -7.46 3.30
CA LEU A 29 4.22 -7.30 1.85
C LEU A 29 3.75 -8.60 1.18
N LEU A 30 4.34 -9.74 1.52
CA LEU A 30 3.93 -11.05 1.00
C LEU A 30 2.50 -11.41 1.38
N ASP A 31 2.13 -11.16 2.64
CA ASP A 31 0.78 -11.38 3.14
C ASP A 31 -0.22 -10.48 2.40
N ALA A 32 0.12 -9.21 2.19
CA ALA A 32 -0.69 -8.27 1.41
C ALA A 32 -0.90 -8.79 -0.01
N THR A 33 0.17 -9.23 -0.68
CA THR A 33 0.08 -9.81 -2.03
C THR A 33 -0.87 -10.99 -2.07
N ARG A 34 -0.74 -11.95 -1.13
CA ARG A 34 -1.63 -13.12 -1.07
C ARG A 34 -3.08 -12.74 -0.83
N VAL A 35 -3.35 -11.79 0.06
CA VAL A 35 -4.72 -11.32 0.33
C VAL A 35 -5.34 -10.77 -0.96
N PHE A 36 -4.65 -9.86 -1.63
CA PHE A 36 -5.17 -9.15 -2.79
C PHE A 36 -5.25 -10.02 -4.04
N GLU A 37 -4.35 -10.99 -4.24
CA GLU A 37 -4.40 -11.89 -5.40
C GLU A 37 -5.30 -13.11 -5.19
N GLU A 38 -5.30 -13.70 -3.99
CA GLU A 38 -5.83 -15.06 -3.78
C GLU A 38 -7.08 -15.10 -2.90
N ARG A 39 -7.21 -14.14 -1.96
CA ARG A 39 -8.30 -14.16 -0.96
C ARG A 39 -9.48 -13.30 -1.36
N ILE A 40 -9.27 -12.18 -2.05
CA ILE A 40 -10.35 -11.33 -2.55
C ILE A 40 -10.98 -12.00 -3.79
N PRO A 41 -12.24 -12.50 -3.72
CA PRO A 41 -12.79 -13.32 -4.79
C PRO A 41 -12.88 -12.59 -6.13
N PHE A 42 -13.22 -11.30 -6.12
CA PHE A 42 -13.35 -10.52 -7.34
C PHE A 42 -12.01 -10.25 -8.02
N ASN A 43 -10.91 -10.08 -7.27
CA ASN A 43 -9.58 -9.92 -7.86
C ASN A 43 -9.13 -11.16 -8.61
N ARG A 44 -9.53 -12.35 -8.15
CA ARG A 44 -9.34 -13.60 -8.90
C ARG A 44 -10.18 -13.65 -10.16
N VAL A 45 -11.43 -13.17 -10.10
CA VAL A 45 -12.28 -13.05 -11.30
C VAL A 45 -11.64 -12.14 -12.33
N LEU A 46 -10.97 -11.05 -11.92
CA LEU A 46 -10.24 -10.16 -12.80
C LEU A 46 -8.90 -10.77 -13.28
N GLY A 47 -8.33 -11.72 -12.55
CA GLY A 47 -7.01 -12.29 -12.83
C GLY A 47 -5.88 -11.34 -12.46
N LEU A 48 -6.08 -10.53 -11.41
CA LEU A 48 -5.12 -9.54 -10.94
C LEU A 48 -3.86 -10.20 -10.37
N ARG A 49 -2.71 -9.64 -10.75
CA ARG A 49 -1.37 -9.95 -10.25
C ARG A 49 -0.67 -8.68 -9.85
N ILE A 50 0.05 -8.71 -8.74
CA ILE A 50 0.88 -7.62 -8.27
C ILE A 50 2.29 -7.87 -8.80
N GLU A 51 2.73 -7.03 -9.73
CA GLU A 51 4.09 -7.11 -10.29
C GLU A 51 5.11 -6.42 -9.41
N ARG A 52 4.69 -5.36 -8.72
CA ARG A 52 5.53 -4.62 -7.79
C ARG A 52 4.71 -4.05 -6.67
N LEU A 53 5.21 -4.21 -5.46
CA LEU A 53 4.62 -3.71 -4.24
C LEU A 53 5.74 -3.16 -3.37
N GLY A 54 5.85 -1.84 -3.32
CA GLY A 54 6.84 -1.15 -2.53
C GLY A 54 6.26 0.08 -1.87
N GLU A 55 7.10 0.79 -1.12
CA GLU A 55 6.66 2.00 -0.41
C GLU A 55 6.32 3.16 -1.34
N SER A 56 7.04 3.24 -2.46
CA SER A 56 6.93 4.33 -3.43
C SER A 56 5.91 4.07 -4.52
N ASP A 57 5.65 2.80 -4.82
CA ASP A 57 4.93 2.42 -6.02
C ASP A 57 4.32 1.02 -5.96
N VAL A 58 3.18 0.92 -6.63
CA VAL A 58 2.38 -0.28 -6.78
C VAL A 58 2.12 -0.48 -8.26
N VAL A 59 2.40 -1.68 -8.77
CA VAL A 59 2.05 -2.07 -10.14
C VAL A 59 1.28 -3.37 -10.11
N VAL A 60 0.11 -3.34 -10.74
CA VAL A 60 -0.74 -4.50 -10.94
C VAL A 60 -0.89 -4.77 -12.44
N ARG A 61 -0.98 -6.04 -12.79
CA ARG A 61 -1.27 -6.53 -14.14
C ARG A 61 -2.49 -7.44 -14.10
N PHE A 62 -3.25 -7.43 -15.16
CA PHE A 62 -4.28 -8.42 -15.46
C PHE A 62 -4.35 -8.58 -16.98
N ASP A 63 -4.78 -9.77 -17.43
CA ASP A 63 -4.85 -10.07 -18.85
C ASP A 63 -6.19 -9.61 -19.44
N MET A 64 -6.13 -9.05 -20.66
CA MET A 64 -7.31 -8.80 -21.47
C MET A 64 -7.96 -10.14 -21.82
N ARG A 65 -9.19 -10.34 -21.37
CA ARG A 65 -10.01 -11.54 -21.66
C ARG A 65 -11.36 -11.13 -22.20
N ASP A 66 -11.96 -12.01 -23.00
CA ASP A 66 -13.25 -11.75 -23.65
C ASP A 66 -14.34 -11.41 -22.64
N GLU A 67 -14.32 -12.05 -21.47
CA GLU A 67 -15.29 -11.80 -20.38
C GLU A 67 -15.20 -10.38 -19.78
N LEU A 68 -14.09 -9.66 -20.01
CA LEU A 68 -13.81 -8.34 -19.44
C LEU A 68 -14.07 -7.18 -20.42
N ILE A 69 -14.40 -7.49 -21.67
CA ILE A 69 -14.64 -6.51 -22.73
C ILE A 69 -16.06 -5.95 -22.61
N GLY A 70 -16.18 -4.62 -22.56
CA GLY A 70 -17.48 -3.94 -22.48
C GLY A 70 -18.02 -3.53 -23.84
N ASN A 71 -17.14 -3.06 -24.74
CA ASN A 71 -17.52 -2.71 -26.10
C ASN A 71 -17.14 -3.85 -27.05
N PHE A 72 -18.12 -4.71 -27.36
CA PHE A 72 -17.94 -5.87 -28.23
C PHE A 72 -17.52 -5.53 -29.67
N THR A 73 -17.73 -4.29 -30.13
CA THR A 73 -17.32 -3.85 -31.48
C THR A 73 -15.90 -3.30 -31.54
N ARG A 74 -15.39 -2.76 -30.42
CA ARG A 74 -14.06 -2.10 -30.34
C ARG A 74 -13.02 -2.89 -29.56
N GLY A 75 -13.41 -3.91 -28.80
CA GLY A 75 -12.49 -4.73 -28.00
C GLY A 75 -11.95 -4.05 -26.73
N ASN A 76 -12.54 -2.92 -26.31
CA ASN A 76 -12.10 -2.19 -25.13
C ASN A 76 -12.66 -2.82 -23.85
N LEU A 77 -11.88 -2.74 -22.76
CA LEU A 77 -12.32 -3.12 -21.42
C LEU A 77 -13.64 -2.45 -21.04
N HIS A 78 -14.46 -3.18 -20.30
CA HIS A 78 -15.64 -2.64 -19.67
C HIS A 78 -15.23 -1.57 -18.64
N GLY A 79 -15.97 -0.46 -18.57
CA GLY A 79 -15.68 0.63 -17.64
C GLY A 79 -15.62 0.15 -16.19
N GLY A 80 -16.53 -0.77 -15.81
CA GLY A 80 -16.50 -1.40 -14.48
C GLY A 80 -15.22 -2.18 -14.19
N VAL A 81 -14.60 -2.82 -15.18
CA VAL A 81 -13.32 -3.52 -14.99
C VAL A 81 -12.21 -2.51 -14.70
N ILE A 82 -12.14 -1.43 -15.47
CA ILE A 82 -11.14 -0.37 -15.27
C ILE A 82 -11.31 0.25 -13.87
N SER A 83 -12.53 0.65 -13.52
CA SER A 83 -12.82 1.28 -12.23
C SER A 83 -12.49 0.36 -11.05
N SER A 84 -12.83 -0.93 -11.15
CA SER A 84 -12.50 -1.90 -10.10
C SER A 84 -11.00 -2.11 -9.93
N VAL A 85 -10.23 -2.17 -11.03
CA VAL A 85 -8.77 -2.28 -10.91
C VAL A 85 -8.16 -1.03 -10.29
N LEU A 86 -8.65 0.16 -10.65
CA LEU A 86 -8.21 1.41 -10.04
C LEU A 86 -8.52 1.46 -8.53
N ASP A 87 -9.70 0.99 -8.13
CA ASP A 87 -10.06 0.88 -6.72
C ASP A 87 -9.12 -0.06 -5.95
N VAL A 88 -8.82 -1.24 -6.52
CA VAL A 88 -7.88 -2.19 -5.93
C VAL A 88 -6.49 -1.57 -5.75
N VAL A 89 -5.98 -0.84 -6.77
CA VAL A 89 -4.69 -0.16 -6.69
C VAL A 89 -4.70 0.91 -5.61
N GLY A 90 -5.75 1.73 -5.54
CA GLY A 90 -5.91 2.75 -4.50
C GLY A 90 -5.94 2.14 -3.10
N GLY A 91 -6.72 1.07 -2.93
CA GLY A 91 -6.79 0.29 -1.70
C GLY A 91 -5.44 -0.27 -1.28
N LEU A 92 -4.68 -0.83 -2.22
CA LEU A 92 -3.36 -1.39 -1.96
C LEU A 92 -2.35 -0.31 -1.54
N VAL A 93 -2.34 0.86 -2.21
CA VAL A 93 -1.48 1.98 -1.81
C VAL A 93 -1.80 2.47 -0.38
N ALA A 94 -3.07 2.66 -0.06
CA ALA A 94 -3.49 3.06 1.28
C ALA A 94 -3.14 2.00 2.34
N PHE A 95 -3.31 0.73 1.99
CA PHE A 95 -2.97 -0.39 2.86
C PHE A 95 -1.49 -0.42 3.20
N ILE A 96 -0.62 -0.26 2.20
CA ILE A 96 0.85 -0.23 2.36
C ILE A 96 1.28 0.94 3.24
N ALA A 97 0.69 2.12 3.04
CA ALA A 97 0.95 3.27 3.89
C ALA A 97 0.55 3.03 5.36
N LEU A 98 -0.54 2.29 5.59
CA LEU A 98 -0.96 1.91 6.93
C LEU A 98 0.00 0.90 7.59
N LEU A 99 0.41 -0.15 6.86
CA LEU A 99 1.38 -1.12 7.36
C LEU A 99 2.68 -0.45 7.82
N LYS A 100 3.16 0.51 7.02
CA LYS A 100 4.32 1.32 7.34
C LYS A 100 4.11 2.14 8.61
N ARG A 101 2.99 2.87 8.69
CA ARG A 101 2.67 3.75 9.83
C ARG A 101 2.59 2.97 11.15
N GLU A 102 1.97 1.80 11.12
CA GLU A 102 1.76 0.97 12.31
C GLU A 102 2.95 0.04 12.61
N GLY A 103 3.95 -0.02 11.72
CA GLY A 103 5.13 -0.88 11.87
C GLY A 103 4.80 -2.38 11.85
N VAL A 104 3.80 -2.77 11.08
CA VAL A 104 3.29 -4.15 11.03
C VAL A 104 4.35 -5.11 10.49
N GLN A 105 4.55 -6.21 11.21
CA GLN A 105 5.52 -7.24 10.83
C GLN A 105 4.90 -8.37 10.00
N SER A 106 3.67 -8.77 10.31
CA SER A 106 2.87 -9.76 9.58
C SER A 106 1.38 -9.40 9.66
N LEU A 107 0.56 -9.87 8.71
CA LEU A 107 -0.89 -9.66 8.80
C LEU A 107 -1.56 -10.60 9.80
N GLU A 108 -0.95 -11.76 10.07
CA GLU A 108 -1.48 -12.77 10.98
C GLU A 108 -1.47 -12.29 12.44
N ASP A 109 -0.38 -11.65 12.87
CA ASP A 109 -0.21 -11.16 14.25
C ASP A 109 -1.15 -10.01 14.60
N GLU A 110 -1.74 -9.37 13.60
CA GLU A 110 -2.49 -8.12 13.69
C GLU A 110 -3.91 -8.28 13.08
N ALA A 111 -4.37 -9.52 12.89
CA ALA A 111 -5.60 -9.88 12.19
C ALA A 111 -6.86 -9.13 12.66
N ASP A 112 -6.98 -8.87 13.96
CA ASP A 112 -8.10 -8.11 14.54
C ASP A 112 -8.14 -6.66 14.04
N LYS A 113 -6.98 -6.01 13.89
CA LYS A 113 -6.90 -4.66 13.31
C LYS A 113 -7.24 -4.69 11.83
N PHE A 114 -6.84 -5.76 11.13
CA PHE A 114 -7.10 -5.93 9.70
C PHE A 114 -8.57 -6.21 9.36
N SER A 115 -9.32 -6.87 10.24
CA SER A 115 -10.75 -7.11 10.05
C SER A 115 -11.59 -5.84 9.86
N ARG A 116 -11.05 -4.67 10.26
CA ARG A 116 -11.71 -3.37 10.20
C ARG A 116 -11.38 -2.57 8.94
N LEU A 117 -10.46 -3.05 8.10
CA LEU A 117 -10.12 -2.39 6.83
C LEU A 117 -11.16 -2.76 5.76
N GLY A 118 -11.82 -1.73 5.23
CA GLY A 118 -12.78 -1.84 4.13
C GLY A 118 -12.19 -1.41 2.80
N THR A 119 -12.99 -1.51 1.75
CA THR A 119 -12.70 -0.93 0.43
C THR A 119 -12.67 0.59 0.52
N ILE A 120 -11.86 1.22 -0.32
CA ILE A 120 -11.96 2.65 -0.55
C ILE A 120 -13.17 2.85 -1.47
N ASP A 121 -14.00 3.87 -1.21
CA ASP A 121 -15.08 4.20 -2.13
C ASP A 121 -14.51 5.10 -3.24
N LEU A 122 -14.15 4.49 -4.38
CA LEU A 122 -13.69 5.23 -5.55
C LEU A 122 -14.90 5.70 -6.37
N ARG A 123 -15.22 6.98 -6.30
CA ARG A 123 -16.26 7.59 -7.12
C ARG A 123 -15.70 7.95 -8.49
N VAL A 124 -16.33 7.41 -9.53
CA VAL A 124 -16.00 7.68 -10.94
C VAL A 124 -17.26 8.30 -11.55
N ASP A 125 -17.44 9.61 -11.35
CA ASP A 125 -18.53 10.39 -11.95
C ASP A 125 -18.02 11.53 -12.84
#